data_AF-A0A1P8XLC0-F1
#
_entry.id   AF-A0A1P8XLC0-F1
#
_cell.length_a   1.000
_cell.length_b   1.000
_cell.length_c   1.000
_cell.angle_alpha   90.00
_cell.angle_beta   90.00
_cell.angle_gamma   90.00
#
_symmetry.space_group_name_H-M   'P 1'
#
loop_
_entity.id
_entity.type
_entity.pdbx_description
1 polymer ?
#
loop_
_entity_poly.entity_id
_entity_poly.type
_entity_poly.pdbx_seq_one_letter_code
_entity_poly.pdbx_strand_id
1 'polypeptide(L)'
;MTQLADADPSAWWQSVHQLIDSPVRDLVAGFDEIADAPIPYDWLPGRARTFYGPDFAIWSDLGAETIDSLVNRPKGGIGTVRAILIAGWEAVRNRRALDSAGSDAPSAVGDLLDRLTAYDRAALAGCSWALQPMTRAAVAELLGVHPVSVQRNYPRAAARFQGLLADPSHAAVRRHAAELRYRLGPLTQMSSAEAALADLGLALSDDAGTMLLHLAGPYTPADHTWLEDTSAGGLRSAEAALESAFAQWGAPTTAALAEALAKLGIPYPTAVEFVASRPGLRRFDQKWVQWGTTMLDKVEAALHLSGAPATGSLIAA
;
A
#
# COMPACT_ATOMS: atom_id res chain seq x y z
N MET A 1 11.01 -7.38 31.96
CA MET A 1 11.81 -6.37 31.23
C MET A 1 11.02 -5.61 30.16
N THR A 2 9.88 -6.12 29.67
CA THR A 2 8.95 -5.40 28.77
C THR A 2 8.45 -4.05 29.31
N GLN A 3 8.40 -3.87 30.64
CA GLN A 3 8.08 -2.59 31.30
C GLN A 3 9.15 -1.47 31.12
N LEU A 4 10.35 -1.78 30.59
CA LEU A 4 11.42 -0.79 30.40
C LEU A 4 11.33 -0.03 29.07
N ALA A 5 10.47 -0.48 28.15
CA ALA A 5 10.30 0.12 26.82
C ALA A 5 9.54 1.47 26.85
N ASP A 6 8.83 1.79 27.93
CA ASP A 6 8.08 3.05 28.10
C ASP A 6 8.75 4.06 29.05
N ALA A 7 9.86 3.69 29.70
CA ALA A 7 10.57 4.59 30.62
C ALA A 7 11.36 5.68 29.87
N ASP A 8 11.37 6.91 30.40
CA ASP A 8 12.27 8.00 29.93
C ASP A 8 13.73 7.50 29.86
N PRO A 9 14.57 7.95 28.90
CA PRO A 9 15.92 7.43 28.73
C PRO A 9 16.79 7.47 29.99
N SER A 10 16.55 8.44 30.88
CA SER A 10 17.26 8.56 32.16
C SER A 10 16.86 7.45 33.15
N ALA A 11 15.56 7.15 33.23
CA ALA A 11 15.03 6.08 34.08
C ALA A 11 15.40 4.69 33.51
N TRP A 12 15.41 4.55 32.18
CA TRP A 12 15.94 3.36 31.52
C TRP A 12 17.41 3.16 31.87
N TRP A 13 18.25 4.18 31.71
CA TRP A 13 19.69 4.09 32.00
C TRP A 13 19.97 3.62 33.43
N GLN A 14 19.26 4.15 34.43
CA GLN A 14 19.42 3.73 35.82
C GLN A 14 19.11 2.23 36.04
N SER A 15 18.15 1.68 35.29
CA SER A 15 17.75 0.27 35.38
C SER A 15 18.71 -0.72 34.71
N VAL A 16 19.43 -0.30 33.68
CA VAL A 16 20.38 -1.15 32.93
C VAL A 16 21.84 -0.85 33.25
N HIS A 17 22.15 0.15 34.09
CA HIS A 17 23.54 0.51 34.41
C HIS A 17 24.37 -0.64 35.01
N GLN A 18 23.73 -1.60 35.69
CA GLN A 18 24.40 -2.78 36.25
C GLN A 18 24.73 -3.85 35.21
N LEU A 19 24.20 -3.72 33.99
CA LEU A 19 24.35 -4.66 32.89
C LEU A 19 25.22 -4.07 31.77
N ILE A 20 25.94 -2.97 32.02
CA ILE A 20 26.62 -2.21 30.97
C ILE A 20 27.73 -2.99 30.27
N ASP A 21 28.36 -3.92 30.99
CA ASP A 21 29.41 -4.80 30.50
C ASP A 21 28.87 -6.13 29.93
N SER A 22 27.55 -6.36 30.02
CA SER A 22 26.94 -7.55 29.45
C SER A 22 26.89 -7.43 27.92
N PRO A 23 27.33 -8.46 27.18
CA PRO A 23 27.19 -8.51 25.73
C PRO A 23 25.72 -8.38 25.30
N VAL A 24 25.46 -7.70 24.17
CA VAL A 24 24.10 -7.53 23.62
C VAL A 24 23.40 -8.87 23.42
N ARG A 25 24.15 -9.91 23.00
CA ARG A 25 23.59 -11.26 22.82
C ARG A 25 22.94 -11.83 24.09
N ASP A 26 23.44 -11.47 25.27
CA ASP A 26 22.96 -11.97 26.56
C ASP A 26 21.80 -11.11 27.10
N LEU A 27 21.71 -9.87 26.63
CA LEU A 27 20.64 -8.93 26.97
C LEU A 27 19.35 -9.16 26.17
N VAL A 28 19.45 -9.81 25.02
CA VAL A 28 18.32 -10.11 24.13
C VAL A 28 18.00 -11.61 24.23
N ALA A 29 17.01 -11.96 25.05
CA ALA A 29 16.60 -13.36 25.18
C ALA A 29 16.10 -13.91 23.83
N GLY A 30 16.81 -14.91 23.27
CA GLY A 30 16.53 -15.46 21.93
C GLY A 30 17.33 -14.83 20.79
N PHE A 31 18.39 -14.05 21.09
CA PHE A 31 19.22 -13.36 20.11
C PHE A 31 19.70 -14.25 18.95
N ASP A 32 20.09 -15.50 19.25
CA ASP A 32 20.60 -16.42 18.24
C ASP A 32 19.56 -16.72 17.12
N GLU A 33 18.26 -16.55 17.40
CA GLU A 33 17.18 -16.71 16.41
C GLU A 33 17.14 -15.59 15.36
N ILE A 34 17.77 -14.44 15.64
CA ILE A 34 17.83 -13.28 14.76
C ILE A 34 19.26 -12.93 14.32
N ALA A 35 20.26 -13.72 14.72
CA ALA A 35 21.67 -13.40 14.51
C ALA A 35 22.01 -13.01 13.06
N ASP A 36 21.48 -13.75 12.08
CA ASP A 36 21.72 -13.51 10.65
C ASP A 36 20.78 -12.45 10.03
N ALA A 37 19.84 -11.89 10.80
CA ALA A 37 18.89 -10.91 10.30
C ALA A 37 19.50 -9.50 10.28
N PRO A 38 19.12 -8.65 9.29
CA PRO A 38 19.58 -7.27 9.23
C PRO A 38 19.04 -6.43 10.39
N ILE A 39 19.82 -5.44 10.83
CA ILE A 39 19.38 -4.48 11.85
C ILE A 39 18.47 -3.43 11.19
N PRO A 40 17.26 -3.16 11.73
CA PRO A 40 16.27 -2.26 11.12
C PRO A 40 16.59 -0.77 11.37
N TYR A 41 17.68 -0.28 10.77
CA TYR A 41 18.17 1.09 10.99
C TYR A 41 17.18 2.21 10.65
N ASP A 42 16.24 1.96 9.76
CA ASP A 42 15.26 2.96 9.36
C ASP A 42 14.30 3.32 10.52
N TRP A 43 14.15 2.43 11.51
CA TRP A 43 13.32 2.65 12.70
C TRP A 43 14.08 3.20 13.89
N LEU A 44 15.40 3.09 13.85
CA LEU A 44 16.26 3.63 14.90
C LEU A 44 16.34 5.17 14.77
N PRO A 45 16.71 5.87 15.86
CA PRO A 45 16.94 7.31 15.81
C PRO A 45 17.86 7.69 14.65
N GLY A 46 17.57 8.78 13.94
CA GLY A 46 18.04 9.01 12.55
C GLY A 46 19.56 9.07 12.32
N ARG A 47 20.38 9.04 13.37
CA ARG A 47 21.85 8.97 13.31
C ARG A 47 22.39 7.55 13.49
N ALA A 48 21.56 6.59 13.90
CA ALA A 48 21.94 5.21 14.15
C ALA A 48 22.55 4.56 12.91
N ARG A 49 21.90 4.71 11.74
CA ARG A 49 22.42 4.17 10.47
C ARG A 49 23.82 4.67 10.15
N THR A 50 24.08 5.96 10.37
CA THR A 50 25.37 6.58 10.06
C THR A 50 26.48 6.15 11.01
N PHE A 51 26.19 5.95 12.30
CA PHE A 51 27.21 5.67 13.30
C PHE A 51 27.44 4.19 13.61
N TYR A 52 26.42 3.36 13.38
CA TYR A 52 26.47 1.93 13.67
C TYR A 52 26.43 1.09 12.39
N GLY A 53 25.68 1.52 11.37
CA GLY A 53 25.47 0.74 10.15
C GLY A 53 26.71 0.36 9.32
N PRO A 54 27.81 1.13 9.31
CA PRO A 54 29.06 0.69 8.66
C PRO A 54 29.72 -0.52 9.33
N ASP A 55 29.58 -0.64 10.65
CA ASP A 55 30.25 -1.67 11.45
C ASP A 55 29.32 -2.85 11.76
N PHE A 56 28.01 -2.62 11.73
CA PHE A 56 26.99 -3.58 12.12
C PHE A 56 25.88 -3.63 11.06
N ALA A 57 25.90 -4.65 10.23
CA ALA A 57 24.88 -4.86 9.21
C ALA A 57 23.77 -5.81 9.70
N ILE A 58 24.18 -6.86 10.42
CA ILE A 58 23.31 -7.91 10.96
C ILE A 58 23.45 -8.01 12.47
N TRP A 59 22.49 -8.66 13.14
CA TRP A 59 22.50 -8.74 14.60
C TRP A 59 23.76 -9.37 15.16
N SER A 60 24.29 -10.43 14.54
CA SER A 60 25.52 -11.09 15.01
C SER A 60 26.73 -10.15 15.12
N ASP A 61 26.78 -9.09 14.30
CA ASP A 61 27.86 -8.10 14.35
C ASP A 61 27.83 -7.32 15.68
N LEU A 62 26.65 -7.11 16.27
CA LEU A 62 26.45 -6.47 17.58
C LEU A 62 26.60 -7.43 18.76
N GLY A 63 26.58 -8.75 18.54
CA GLY A 63 26.37 -9.72 19.62
C GLY A 63 27.42 -9.67 20.74
N ALA A 64 28.67 -9.37 20.40
CA ALA A 64 29.78 -9.26 21.33
C ALA A 64 29.97 -7.85 21.93
N GLU A 65 29.31 -6.83 21.38
CA GLU A 65 29.37 -5.47 21.88
C GLU A 65 28.61 -5.36 23.22
N THR A 66 28.99 -4.41 24.07
CA THR A 66 28.34 -4.14 25.35
C THR A 66 27.57 -2.83 25.29
N ILE A 67 26.70 -2.56 26.25
CA ILE A 67 26.02 -1.25 26.31
C ILE A 67 27.07 -0.13 26.45
N ASP A 68 28.10 -0.34 27.26
CA ASP A 68 29.17 0.65 27.45
C ASP A 68 29.91 0.93 26.14
N SER A 69 30.34 -0.11 25.41
CA SER A 69 31.06 0.06 24.15
C SER A 69 30.22 0.78 23.11
N LEU A 70 28.91 0.51 23.04
CA LEU A 70 28.00 1.16 22.11
C LEU A 70 27.70 2.61 22.49
N VAL A 71 27.45 2.91 23.77
CA VAL A 71 27.18 4.28 24.24
C VAL A 71 28.40 5.17 24.05
N ASN A 72 29.60 4.64 24.29
CA ASN A 72 30.86 5.38 24.21
C ASN A 72 31.44 5.50 22.80
N ARG A 73 30.79 4.92 21.76
CA ARG A 73 31.20 5.17 20.36
C ARG A 73 31.13 6.68 20.04
N PRO A 74 31.94 7.18 19.11
CA PRO A 74 31.88 8.58 18.68
C PRO A 74 30.46 8.96 18.24
N LYS A 75 29.83 9.90 18.96
CA LYS A 75 28.44 10.36 18.73
C LYS A 75 27.38 9.28 19.00
N GLY A 76 27.75 8.22 19.71
CA GLY A 76 26.86 7.28 20.39
C GLY A 76 26.09 7.98 21.51
N GLY A 77 24.96 7.39 21.89
CA GLY A 77 24.10 7.98 22.91
C GLY A 77 23.11 6.97 23.44
N ILE A 78 22.79 7.11 24.73
CA ILE A 78 21.91 6.22 25.51
C ILE A 78 20.60 5.94 24.78
N GLY A 79 19.95 6.97 24.24
CA GLY A 79 18.69 6.82 23.52
C GLY A 79 18.79 5.95 22.25
N THR A 80 19.94 5.93 21.59
CA THR A 80 20.16 5.10 20.40
C THR A 80 20.40 3.64 20.78
N VAL A 81 21.24 3.39 21.79
CA VAL A 81 21.50 2.03 22.29
C VAL A 81 20.24 1.40 22.87
N ARG A 82 19.44 2.18 23.60
CA ARG A 82 18.10 1.77 24.04
C ARG A 82 17.22 1.35 22.88
N ALA A 83 17.15 2.15 21.82
CA ALA A 83 16.35 1.83 20.64
C ALA A 83 16.84 0.57 19.91
N ILE A 84 18.16 0.34 19.85
CA ILE A 84 18.75 -0.88 19.30
C ILE A 84 18.32 -2.11 20.11
N LEU A 85 18.39 -2.06 21.44
CA LEU A 85 17.99 -3.19 22.28
C LEU A 85 16.49 -3.49 22.19
N ILE A 86 15.64 -2.46 22.16
CA ILE A 86 14.20 -2.62 21.94
C ILE A 86 13.94 -3.27 20.58
N ALA A 87 14.60 -2.80 19.51
CA ALA A 87 14.49 -3.40 18.18
C ALA A 87 14.94 -4.87 18.16
N GLY A 88 15.93 -5.25 18.97
CA GLY A 88 16.39 -6.64 19.08
C GLY A 88 15.34 -7.54 19.73
N TRP A 89 14.74 -7.11 20.84
CA TRP A 89 13.66 -7.87 21.48
C TRP A 89 12.43 -8.03 20.59
N GLU A 90 12.10 -6.99 19.84
CA GLU A 90 11.00 -7.01 18.89
C GLU A 90 11.30 -7.93 17.70
N ALA A 91 12.52 -7.94 17.18
CA ALA A 91 12.93 -8.85 16.13
C ALA A 91 12.81 -10.32 16.56
N VAL A 92 13.21 -10.67 17.79
CA VAL A 92 13.02 -12.02 18.33
C VAL A 92 11.54 -12.36 18.47
N ARG A 93 10.74 -11.45 19.05
CA ARG A 93 9.29 -11.65 19.19
C ARG A 93 8.63 -11.91 17.83
N ASN A 94 9.01 -11.13 16.83
CA ASN A 94 8.50 -11.24 15.46
C ASN A 94 8.93 -12.55 14.81
N ARG A 95 10.20 -12.96 14.99
CA ARG A 95 10.70 -14.25 14.49
C ARG A 95 9.88 -15.41 15.04
N ARG A 96 9.56 -15.37 16.33
CA ARG A 96 8.74 -16.41 16.98
C ARG A 96 7.27 -16.36 16.56
N ALA A 97 6.76 -15.17 16.25
CA ALA A 97 5.39 -14.99 15.75
C ALA A 97 5.23 -15.48 14.31
N LEU A 98 6.27 -15.39 13.48
CA LEU A 98 6.29 -15.89 12.10
C LEU A 98 6.03 -17.40 12.00
N ASP A 99 6.41 -18.17 13.03
CA ASP A 99 6.19 -19.62 13.08
C ASP A 99 4.74 -19.99 13.45
N SER A 100 3.92 -19.01 13.86
CA SER A 100 2.49 -19.17 14.07
C SER A 100 1.72 -18.83 12.80
N ALA A 101 0.98 -19.80 12.27
CA ALA A 101 0.30 -19.72 10.98
C ALA A 101 -0.58 -18.46 10.79
N GLY A 102 -0.41 -17.82 9.62
CA GLY A 102 -1.39 -16.99 8.92
C GLY A 102 -2.26 -16.03 9.73
N SER A 103 -1.74 -14.84 10.05
CA SER A 103 -2.57 -13.74 10.55
C SER A 103 -3.64 -13.33 9.53
N ASP A 104 -4.88 -13.16 10.01
CA ASP A 104 -5.93 -12.44 9.27
C ASP A 104 -5.49 -11.00 8.96
N ALA A 105 -6.18 -10.36 8.00
CA ALA A 105 -5.81 -9.05 7.51
C ALA A 105 -5.90 -7.95 8.60
N PRO A 106 -6.96 -7.86 9.41
CA PRO A 106 -7.05 -6.87 10.48
C PRO A 106 -5.91 -6.98 11.50
N SER A 107 -5.59 -8.19 11.97
CA SER A 107 -4.48 -8.40 12.89
C SER A 107 -3.13 -8.07 12.24
N ALA A 108 -2.89 -8.51 10.99
CA ALA A 108 -1.61 -8.26 10.32
C ALA A 108 -1.37 -6.75 10.06
N VAL A 109 -2.43 -6.04 9.67
CA VAL A 109 -2.38 -4.59 9.45
C VAL A 109 -2.27 -3.85 10.77
N GLY A 110 -3.03 -4.24 11.80
CA GLY A 110 -2.95 -3.68 13.14
C GLY A 110 -1.56 -3.79 13.72
N ASP A 111 -0.95 -4.97 13.66
CA ASP A 111 0.42 -5.22 14.12
C ASP A 111 1.43 -4.33 13.41
N LEU A 112 1.25 -4.05 12.11
CA LEU A 112 2.11 -3.12 11.38
C LEU A 112 1.86 -1.66 11.80
N LEU A 113 0.60 -1.26 11.95
CA LEU A 113 0.24 0.12 12.31
C LEU A 113 0.68 0.48 13.73
N ASP A 114 0.66 -0.47 14.66
CA ASP A 114 1.14 -0.30 16.04
C ASP A 114 2.66 -0.05 16.11
N ARG A 115 3.40 -0.36 15.03
CA ARG A 115 4.82 0.00 14.89
C ARG A 115 5.06 1.45 14.54
N LEU A 116 4.05 2.15 14.02
CA LEU A 116 4.15 3.55 13.66
C LEU A 116 3.78 4.43 14.84
N THR A 117 4.52 5.54 15.01
CA THR A 117 4.09 6.57 15.96
C THR A 117 2.76 7.17 15.50
N ALA A 118 1.94 7.66 16.44
CA ALA A 118 0.69 8.34 16.09
C ALA A 118 0.90 9.48 15.08
N TYR A 119 2.02 10.19 15.17
CA TYR A 119 2.41 11.22 14.22
C TYR A 119 2.71 10.65 12.83
N ASP A 120 3.56 9.62 12.74
CA ASP A 120 3.92 9.00 11.45
C ASP A 120 2.70 8.39 10.78
N ARG A 121 1.85 7.69 11.54
CA ARG A 121 0.58 7.11 11.08
C ARG A 121 -0.32 8.19 10.49
N ALA A 122 -0.58 9.27 11.23
CA ALA A 122 -1.46 10.34 10.74
C ALA A 122 -0.87 11.09 9.54
N ALA A 123 0.45 11.29 9.50
CA ALA A 123 1.12 11.91 8.36
C ALA A 123 1.01 11.04 7.09
N LEU A 124 1.18 9.73 7.20
CA LEU A 124 1.06 8.78 6.10
C LEU A 124 -0.39 8.60 5.64
N ALA A 125 -1.33 8.48 6.58
CA ALA A 125 -2.76 8.39 6.30
C ALA A 125 -3.23 9.59 5.46
N GLY A 126 -2.88 10.81 5.86
CA GLY A 126 -3.25 12.03 5.13
C GLY A 126 -2.48 12.25 3.82
N CYS A 127 -1.16 12.07 3.81
CA CYS A 127 -0.33 12.42 2.66
C CYS A 127 -0.22 11.31 1.59
N SER A 128 -0.61 10.07 1.89
CA SER A 128 -0.34 8.93 1.01
C SER A 128 -1.51 7.96 0.89
N TRP A 129 -2.05 7.48 2.01
CA TRP A 129 -2.99 6.36 2.00
C TRP A 129 -4.42 6.78 1.67
N ALA A 130 -4.79 8.03 1.99
CA ALA A 130 -6.09 8.57 1.63
C ALA A 130 -6.34 8.50 0.13
N LEU A 131 -7.58 8.16 -0.25
CA LEU A 131 -8.06 8.18 -1.64
C LEU A 131 -7.81 9.53 -2.33
N GLN A 132 -7.87 10.61 -1.56
CA GLN A 132 -7.49 11.95 -1.99
C GLN A 132 -6.38 12.47 -1.07
N PRO A 133 -5.11 12.22 -1.42
CA PRO A 133 -3.98 12.63 -0.61
C PRO A 133 -3.97 14.14 -0.37
N MET A 134 -3.83 14.53 0.89
CA MET A 134 -3.74 15.92 1.30
C MET A 134 -2.35 16.48 1.05
N THR A 135 -2.26 17.79 0.86
CA THR A 135 -0.96 18.46 0.87
C THR A 135 -0.34 18.39 2.27
N ARG A 136 0.99 18.40 2.34
CA ARG A 136 1.72 18.42 3.62
C ARG A 136 1.33 19.61 4.51
N ALA A 137 0.96 20.74 3.90
CA ALA A 137 0.49 21.91 4.64
C ALA A 137 -0.87 21.64 5.31
N ALA A 138 -1.81 21.04 4.59
CA ALA A 138 -3.12 20.68 5.12
C ALA A 138 -3.02 19.61 6.22
N VAL A 139 -2.13 18.62 6.07
CA VAL A 139 -1.85 17.65 7.14
C VAL A 139 -1.22 18.31 8.36
N ALA A 140 -0.34 19.30 8.18
CA ALA A 140 0.26 20.03 9.30
C ALA A 140 -0.79 20.80 10.11
N GLU A 141 -1.74 21.44 9.42
CA GLU A 141 -2.88 22.11 10.04
C GLU A 141 -3.73 21.13 10.84
N LEU A 142 -4.08 19.96 10.26
CA LEU A 142 -4.84 18.91 10.93
C LEU A 142 -4.14 18.41 12.22
N LEU A 143 -2.81 18.29 12.18
CA LEU A 143 -2.00 17.83 13.30
C LEU A 143 -1.69 18.94 14.32
N GLY A 144 -2.07 20.19 14.06
CA GLY A 144 -1.74 21.33 14.92
C GLY A 144 -0.23 21.62 15.00
N VAL A 145 0.52 21.28 13.95
CA VAL A 145 1.99 21.46 13.90
C VAL A 145 2.39 22.46 12.81
N HIS A 146 3.61 22.97 12.92
CA HIS A 146 4.16 23.83 11.88
C HIS A 146 4.38 23.04 10.55
N PRO A 147 4.05 23.59 9.35
CA PRO A 147 4.18 22.90 8.06
C PRO A 147 5.57 22.32 7.78
N VAL A 148 6.62 23.02 8.20
CA VAL A 148 8.01 22.57 8.08
C VAL A 148 8.26 21.24 8.82
N SER A 149 7.54 20.96 9.90
CA SER A 149 7.66 19.70 10.65
C SER A 149 7.23 18.52 9.79
N VAL A 150 6.06 18.60 9.16
CA VAL A 150 5.57 17.54 8.24
C VAL A 150 6.49 17.43 7.03
N GLN A 151 6.94 18.56 6.46
CA GLN A 151 7.88 18.56 5.34
C GLN A 151 9.18 17.81 5.64
N ARG A 152 9.74 17.97 6.86
CA ARG A 152 10.99 17.32 7.27
C ARG A 152 10.82 15.88 7.70
N ASN A 153 9.70 15.55 8.35
CA ASN A 153 9.51 14.24 8.99
C ASN A 153 8.78 13.24 8.10
N TYR A 154 7.90 13.68 7.19
CA TYR A 154 7.17 12.78 6.30
C TYR A 154 8.08 11.85 5.48
N PRO A 155 9.19 12.31 4.86
CA PRO A 155 10.09 11.40 4.14
C PRO A 155 10.67 10.29 5.04
N ARG A 156 10.88 10.57 6.33
CA ARG A 156 11.36 9.59 7.30
C ARG A 156 10.26 8.62 7.72
N ALA A 157 9.04 9.12 7.90
CA ALA A 157 7.86 8.27 8.14
C ALA A 157 7.63 7.31 6.97
N ALA A 158 7.71 7.80 5.74
CA ALA A 158 7.60 6.97 4.54
C ALA A 158 8.71 5.91 4.44
N ALA A 159 9.97 6.30 4.71
CA ALA A 159 11.08 5.34 4.74
C ALA A 159 10.91 4.27 5.82
N ARG A 160 10.46 4.64 7.03
CA ARG A 160 10.14 3.69 8.11
C ARG A 160 9.05 2.71 7.70
N PHE A 161 7.97 3.22 7.10
CA PHE A 161 6.88 2.39 6.62
C PHE A 161 7.34 1.41 5.53
N GLN A 162 8.22 1.83 4.62
CA GLN A 162 8.82 0.91 3.65
C GLN A 162 9.75 -0.12 4.30
N GLY A 163 10.53 0.28 5.31
CA GLY A 163 11.33 -0.66 6.12
C GLY A 163 10.45 -1.69 6.86
N LEU A 164 9.32 -1.25 7.42
CA LEU A 164 8.27 -2.11 8.00
C LEU A 164 7.77 -3.13 7.00
N LEU A 165 7.38 -2.68 5.82
CA LEU A 165 6.89 -3.56 4.79
C LEU A 165 7.96 -4.50 4.24
N ALA A 166 9.25 -4.18 4.33
CA ALA A 166 10.32 -5.06 3.89
C ALA A 166 10.61 -6.19 4.90
N ASP A 167 10.27 -6.01 6.17
CA ASP A 167 10.47 -7.02 7.21
C ASP A 167 9.65 -8.30 6.88
N PRO A 168 10.27 -9.50 6.96
CA PRO A 168 9.56 -10.76 6.86
C PRO A 168 8.34 -10.87 7.79
N SER A 169 8.38 -10.28 8.99
CA SER A 169 7.26 -10.31 9.96
C SER A 169 5.96 -9.72 9.41
N HIS A 170 6.06 -8.81 8.44
CA HIS A 170 4.92 -8.17 7.81
C HIS A 170 4.59 -8.75 6.42
N ALA A 171 5.09 -9.95 6.08
CA ALA A 171 4.79 -10.63 4.82
C ALA A 171 3.29 -10.86 4.60
N ALA A 172 2.52 -11.08 5.67
CA ALA A 172 1.07 -11.24 5.59
C ALA A 172 0.38 -9.98 5.02
N VAL A 173 0.82 -8.78 5.41
CA VAL A 173 0.28 -7.51 4.89
C VAL A 173 0.51 -7.41 3.38
N ARG A 174 1.73 -7.71 2.91
CA ARG A 174 2.04 -7.70 1.47
C ARG A 174 1.21 -8.72 0.69
N ARG A 175 0.96 -9.90 1.27
CA ARG A 175 0.11 -10.94 0.67
C ARG A 175 -1.34 -10.47 0.55
N HIS A 176 -1.91 -9.92 1.62
CA HIS A 176 -3.28 -9.39 1.61
C HIS A 176 -3.43 -8.22 0.62
N ALA A 177 -2.43 -7.33 0.54
CA ALA A 177 -2.41 -6.25 -0.46
C ALA A 177 -2.34 -6.78 -1.89
N ALA A 178 -1.52 -7.81 -2.15
CA ALA A 178 -1.42 -8.44 -3.47
C ALA A 178 -2.71 -9.17 -3.87
N GLU A 179 -3.38 -9.82 -2.92
CA GLU A 179 -4.68 -10.44 -3.15
C GLU A 179 -5.75 -9.38 -3.46
N LEU A 180 -5.78 -8.28 -2.70
CA LEU A 180 -6.68 -7.16 -2.96
C LEU A 180 -6.41 -6.55 -4.35
N ARG A 181 -5.15 -6.35 -4.73
CA ARG A 181 -4.76 -5.88 -6.07
C ARG A 181 -5.28 -6.78 -7.17
N TYR A 182 -5.13 -8.10 -6.99
CA TYR A 182 -5.60 -9.09 -7.96
C TYR A 182 -7.13 -9.03 -8.14
N ARG A 183 -7.87 -8.85 -7.03
CA ARG A 183 -9.34 -8.75 -7.06
C ARG A 183 -9.85 -7.47 -7.70
N LEU A 184 -9.18 -6.33 -7.46
CA LEU A 184 -9.64 -5.02 -7.91
C LEU A 184 -9.16 -4.66 -9.32
N GLY A 185 -7.94 -5.07 -9.70
CA GLY A 185 -7.33 -4.64 -10.96
C GLY A 185 -7.04 -3.13 -11.02
N PRO A 186 -6.56 -2.58 -12.14
CA PRO A 186 -6.14 -1.19 -12.22
C PRO A 186 -7.29 -0.17 -12.27
N LEU A 187 -8.53 -0.64 -12.44
CA LEU A 187 -9.74 0.17 -12.48
C LEU A 187 -10.85 -0.63 -11.81
N THR A 188 -11.47 -0.06 -10.78
CA THR A 188 -12.53 -0.71 -9.99
C THR A 188 -13.59 0.29 -9.57
N GLN A 189 -14.75 -0.19 -9.13
CA GLN A 189 -15.75 0.69 -8.51
C GLN A 189 -15.44 0.90 -7.03
N MET A 190 -15.83 2.05 -6.49
CA MET A 190 -15.77 2.37 -5.07
C MET A 190 -16.45 1.29 -4.23
N SER A 191 -17.68 0.91 -4.59
CA SER A 191 -18.46 -0.15 -3.92
C SER A 191 -17.77 -1.51 -3.95
N SER A 192 -17.07 -1.83 -5.04
CA SER A 192 -16.31 -3.08 -5.16
C SER A 192 -15.07 -3.07 -4.27
N ALA A 193 -14.39 -1.92 -4.14
CA ALA A 193 -13.30 -1.76 -3.19
C ALA A 193 -13.79 -1.85 -1.73
N GLU A 194 -14.95 -1.25 -1.42
CA GLU A 194 -15.61 -1.35 -0.11
C GLU A 194 -15.94 -2.81 0.24
N ALA A 195 -16.58 -3.54 -0.69
CA ALA A 195 -16.90 -4.94 -0.49
C ALA A 195 -15.64 -5.80 -0.32
N ALA A 196 -14.62 -5.59 -1.14
CA ALA A 196 -13.38 -6.37 -1.07
C ALA A 196 -12.61 -6.15 0.24
N LEU A 197 -12.62 -4.93 0.79
CA LEU A 197 -12.06 -4.65 2.10
C LEU A 197 -12.94 -5.22 3.23
N ALA A 198 -14.27 -5.14 3.10
CA ALA A 198 -15.19 -5.72 4.08
C ALA A 198 -15.03 -7.24 4.19
N ASP A 199 -14.79 -7.94 3.07
CA ASP A 199 -14.47 -9.37 3.04
C ASP A 199 -13.17 -9.70 3.82
N LEU A 200 -12.26 -8.73 3.92
CA LEU A 200 -11.04 -8.81 4.73
C LEU A 200 -11.24 -8.28 6.15
N GLY A 201 -12.46 -7.88 6.54
CA GLY A 201 -12.75 -7.30 7.87
C GLY A 201 -12.21 -5.88 8.07
N LEU A 202 -11.97 -5.14 6.99
CA LEU A 202 -11.45 -3.77 7.00
C LEU A 202 -12.45 -2.79 6.38
N ALA A 203 -12.29 -1.48 6.63
CA ALA A 203 -13.16 -0.45 6.08
C ALA A 203 -12.37 0.68 5.39
N LEU A 204 -12.91 1.23 4.29
CA LEU A 204 -12.35 2.41 3.63
C LEU A 204 -12.43 3.69 4.47
N SER A 205 -13.20 3.68 5.57
CA SER A 205 -13.32 4.80 6.49
C SER A 205 -12.21 4.87 7.52
N ASP A 206 -11.33 3.87 7.61
CA ASP A 206 -10.24 3.81 8.58
C ASP A 206 -8.84 3.73 7.93
N ASP A 207 -7.82 4.01 8.74
CA ASP A 207 -6.43 3.99 8.28
C ASP A 207 -5.99 2.60 7.81
N ALA A 208 -6.55 1.53 8.38
CA ALA A 208 -6.12 0.16 8.09
C ALA A 208 -6.58 -0.26 6.69
N GLY A 209 -7.84 -0.02 6.34
CA GLY A 209 -8.38 -0.28 5.02
C GLY A 209 -7.79 0.64 3.96
N THR A 210 -7.65 1.94 4.25
CA THR A 210 -7.01 2.88 3.30
C THR A 210 -5.53 2.58 3.07
N MET A 211 -4.78 2.21 4.11
CA MET A 211 -3.40 1.74 3.98
C MET A 211 -3.33 0.48 3.11
N LEU A 212 -4.16 -0.54 3.39
CA LEU A 212 -4.12 -1.79 2.63
C LEU A 212 -4.51 -1.56 1.16
N LEU A 213 -5.50 -0.71 0.91
CA LEU A 213 -5.88 -0.30 -0.44
C LEU A 213 -4.73 0.39 -1.16
N HIS A 214 -4.06 1.35 -0.51
CA HIS A 214 -2.89 2.04 -1.06
C HIS A 214 -1.76 1.07 -1.42
N LEU A 215 -1.55 0.02 -0.62
CA LEU A 215 -0.56 -1.02 -0.91
C LEU A 215 -0.97 -1.94 -2.06
N ALA A 216 -2.27 -2.20 -2.25
CA ALA A 216 -2.78 -2.91 -3.41
C ALA A 216 -2.57 -2.10 -4.69
N GLY A 217 -2.75 -0.79 -4.61
CA GLY A 217 -2.40 0.19 -5.62
C GLY A 217 -2.73 1.60 -5.11
N PRO A 218 -2.02 2.65 -5.54
CA PRO A 218 -2.37 4.03 -5.18
C PRO A 218 -3.66 4.48 -5.89
N TYR A 219 -4.79 3.91 -5.44
CA TYR A 219 -6.12 4.16 -5.98
C TYR A 219 -6.57 5.58 -5.65
N THR A 220 -7.01 6.31 -6.67
CA THR A 220 -7.65 7.61 -6.51
C THR A 220 -9.00 7.63 -7.22
N PRO A 221 -9.97 8.42 -6.75
CA PRO A 221 -11.22 8.61 -7.45
C PRO A 221 -10.98 9.24 -8.83
N ALA A 222 -11.36 8.53 -9.89
CA ALA A 222 -11.43 9.08 -11.24
C ALA A 222 -12.73 9.89 -11.40
N ASP A 223 -13.81 9.41 -10.79
CA ASP A 223 -15.09 10.10 -10.61
C ASP A 223 -15.75 9.63 -9.29
N HIS A 224 -17.06 9.86 -9.12
CA HIS A 224 -17.79 9.45 -7.91
C HIS A 224 -18.01 7.93 -7.78
N THR A 225 -17.77 7.16 -8.84
CA THR A 225 -18.07 5.73 -8.91
C THR A 225 -16.79 4.89 -9.07
N TRP A 226 -15.81 5.41 -9.80
CA TRP A 226 -14.62 4.67 -10.21
C TRP A 226 -13.37 5.10 -9.45
N LEU A 227 -12.60 4.11 -9.03
CA LEU A 227 -11.26 4.22 -8.51
C LEU A 227 -10.27 3.74 -9.58
N GLU A 228 -9.23 4.52 -9.83
CA GLU A 228 -8.13 4.14 -10.71
C GLU A 228 -6.83 4.00 -9.94
N ASP A 229 -6.07 2.93 -10.24
CA ASP A 229 -4.68 2.82 -9.83
C ASP A 229 -3.85 3.82 -10.67
N THR A 230 -3.41 4.89 -10.02
CA THR A 230 -2.64 5.97 -10.66
C THR A 230 -1.28 5.51 -11.21
N SER A 231 -0.75 4.37 -10.74
CA SER A 231 0.49 3.80 -11.26
C SER A 231 0.30 3.10 -12.62
N ALA A 232 -0.93 2.69 -12.94
CA ALA A 232 -1.26 1.95 -14.16
C ALA A 232 -2.03 2.79 -15.21
N GLY A 233 -2.62 3.93 -14.82
CA GLY A 233 -3.41 4.77 -15.73
C GLY A 233 -4.66 4.04 -16.24
N GLY A 234 -5.37 3.36 -15.33
CA GLY A 234 -6.42 2.38 -15.63
C GLY A 234 -7.54 2.92 -16.52
N LEU A 235 -8.09 4.11 -16.21
CA LEU A 235 -9.23 4.66 -16.94
C LEU A 235 -8.89 4.96 -18.41
N ARG A 236 -7.83 5.75 -18.64
CA ARG A 236 -7.40 6.11 -20.01
C ARG A 236 -7.09 4.88 -20.86
N SER A 237 -6.44 3.88 -20.27
CA SER A 237 -6.10 2.63 -20.96
C SER A 237 -7.35 1.82 -21.29
N ALA A 238 -8.33 1.77 -20.39
CA ALA A 238 -9.60 1.11 -20.62
C ALA A 238 -10.41 1.79 -21.74
N GLU A 239 -10.46 3.12 -21.76
CA GLU A 239 -11.13 3.88 -22.83
C GLU A 239 -10.49 3.62 -24.20
N ALA A 240 -9.16 3.68 -24.28
CA ALA A 240 -8.43 3.38 -25.52
C ALA A 240 -8.64 1.93 -26.01
N ALA A 241 -8.77 0.97 -25.08
CA ALA A 241 -9.08 -0.42 -25.42
C ALA A 241 -10.49 -0.57 -25.98
N LEU A 242 -11.48 0.16 -25.46
CA LEU A 242 -12.83 0.18 -26.02
C LEU A 242 -12.84 0.81 -27.41
N GLU A 243 -12.20 1.97 -27.59
CA GLU A 243 -12.08 2.63 -28.90
C GLU A 243 -11.47 1.70 -29.95
N SER A 244 -10.39 1.01 -29.60
CA SER A 244 -9.72 0.04 -30.48
C SER A 244 -10.64 -1.14 -30.84
N ALA A 245 -11.40 -1.65 -29.87
CA ALA A 245 -12.36 -2.73 -30.11
C ALA A 245 -13.50 -2.29 -31.06
N PHE A 246 -14.04 -1.09 -30.87
CA PHE A 246 -15.05 -0.54 -31.77
C PHE A 246 -14.49 -0.28 -33.17
N ALA A 247 -13.27 0.25 -33.30
CA ALA A 247 -12.63 0.44 -34.60
C ALA A 247 -12.40 -0.88 -35.35
N GLN A 248 -12.09 -1.96 -34.62
CA GLN A 248 -11.84 -3.27 -35.22
C GLN A 248 -13.12 -3.99 -35.65
N TRP A 249 -14.16 -3.96 -34.82
CA TRP A 249 -15.33 -4.83 -35.00
C TRP A 249 -16.62 -4.08 -35.35
N GLY A 250 -16.67 -2.77 -35.13
CA GLY A 250 -17.86 -1.93 -35.30
C GLY A 250 -18.94 -2.18 -34.25
N ALA A 251 -19.39 -3.43 -34.12
CA ALA A 251 -20.37 -3.88 -33.13
C ALA A 251 -19.85 -5.05 -32.27
N PRO A 252 -18.84 -4.83 -31.41
CA PRO A 252 -18.25 -5.87 -30.58
C PRO A 252 -19.24 -6.45 -29.55
N THR A 253 -19.02 -7.71 -29.17
CA THR A 253 -19.82 -8.35 -28.12
C THR A 253 -19.35 -7.95 -26.72
N THR A 254 -20.21 -8.11 -25.71
CA THR A 254 -19.80 -7.94 -24.29
C THR A 254 -18.57 -8.79 -23.96
N ALA A 255 -18.52 -10.04 -24.43
CA ALA A 255 -17.37 -10.92 -24.20
C ALA A 255 -16.08 -10.38 -24.85
N ALA A 256 -16.15 -9.87 -26.08
CA ALA A 256 -15.00 -9.29 -26.77
C ALA A 256 -14.49 -8.01 -26.08
N LEU A 257 -15.40 -7.15 -25.62
CA LEU A 257 -15.04 -5.95 -24.86
C LEU A 257 -14.44 -6.30 -23.50
N ALA A 258 -15.03 -7.26 -22.79
CA ALA A 258 -14.49 -7.71 -21.50
C ALA A 258 -13.13 -8.38 -21.66
N GLU A 259 -12.89 -9.15 -22.73
CA GLU A 259 -11.58 -9.73 -23.03
C GLU A 259 -10.53 -8.66 -23.35
N ALA A 260 -10.91 -7.60 -24.08
CA ALA A 260 -10.02 -6.47 -24.34
C ALA A 260 -9.59 -5.77 -23.03
N LEU A 261 -10.53 -5.57 -22.10
CA LEU A 261 -10.26 -4.98 -20.79
C LEU A 261 -9.50 -5.94 -19.86
N ALA A 262 -9.74 -7.26 -19.95
CA ALA A 262 -9.03 -8.26 -19.17
C ALA A 262 -7.53 -8.29 -19.47
N LYS A 263 -7.12 -7.95 -20.70
CA LYS A 263 -5.70 -7.78 -21.07
C LYS A 263 -5.01 -6.64 -20.31
N LEU A 264 -5.77 -5.69 -19.78
CA LEU A 264 -5.29 -4.64 -18.89
C LEU A 264 -5.29 -5.08 -17.41
N GLY A 265 -5.76 -6.28 -17.09
CA GLY A 265 -5.93 -6.76 -15.72
C GLY A 265 -7.22 -6.30 -15.06
N ILE A 266 -8.20 -5.80 -15.82
CA ILE A 266 -9.53 -5.43 -15.28
C ILE A 266 -10.37 -6.72 -15.11
N PRO A 267 -10.90 -7.00 -13.90
CA PRO A 267 -11.74 -8.17 -13.66
C PRO A 267 -12.99 -8.17 -14.53
N TYR A 268 -13.46 -9.36 -14.92
CA TYR A 268 -14.62 -9.49 -15.82
C TYR A 268 -15.90 -8.77 -15.33
N PRO A 269 -16.32 -8.90 -14.05
CA PRO A 269 -17.51 -8.19 -13.57
C PRO A 269 -17.38 -6.68 -13.73
N THR A 270 -16.22 -6.15 -13.34
CA THR A 270 -15.87 -4.73 -13.44
C THR A 270 -15.82 -4.26 -14.89
N ALA A 271 -15.30 -5.07 -15.80
CA ALA A 271 -15.25 -4.75 -17.24
C ALA A 271 -16.66 -4.61 -17.83
N VAL A 272 -17.58 -5.52 -17.48
CA VAL A 272 -18.98 -5.47 -17.94
C VAL A 272 -19.67 -4.20 -17.45
N GLU A 273 -19.50 -3.85 -16.17
CA GLU A 273 -20.07 -2.64 -15.59
C GLU A 273 -19.44 -1.38 -16.17
N PHE A 274 -18.13 -1.39 -16.42
CA PHE A 274 -17.41 -0.28 -17.04
C PHE A 274 -17.99 0.04 -18.41
N VAL A 275 -18.12 -0.97 -19.28
CA VAL A 275 -18.75 -0.83 -20.61
C VAL A 275 -20.17 -0.29 -20.49
N ALA A 276 -20.98 -0.85 -19.59
CA ALA A 276 -22.37 -0.44 -19.41
C ALA A 276 -22.52 1.00 -18.89
N SER A 277 -21.53 1.49 -18.14
CA SER A 277 -21.52 2.87 -17.64
C SER A 277 -21.10 3.92 -18.67
N ARG A 278 -20.54 3.52 -19.82
CA ARG A 278 -19.98 4.49 -20.78
C ARG A 278 -21.09 5.28 -21.49
N PRO A 279 -21.01 6.62 -21.48
CA PRO A 279 -21.96 7.45 -22.22
C PRO A 279 -21.82 7.19 -23.73
N GLY A 280 -22.94 7.23 -24.44
CA GLY A 280 -22.95 7.02 -25.89
C GLY A 280 -22.71 5.58 -26.33
N LEU A 281 -22.68 4.59 -25.42
CA LEU A 281 -22.75 3.19 -25.79
C LEU A 281 -24.16 2.65 -25.62
N ARG A 282 -24.60 1.83 -26.58
CA ARG A 282 -25.89 1.14 -26.50
C ARG A 282 -25.75 -0.33 -26.80
N ARG A 283 -26.38 -1.16 -25.98
CA ARG A 283 -26.44 -2.61 -26.16
C ARG A 283 -27.67 -3.01 -26.97
N PHE A 284 -27.45 -3.84 -27.98
CA PHE A 284 -28.47 -4.56 -28.73
C PHE A 284 -28.16 -6.05 -28.65
N ASP A 285 -28.96 -6.78 -27.87
CA ASP A 285 -28.70 -8.17 -27.51
C ASP A 285 -27.30 -8.38 -26.90
N GLN A 286 -26.39 -9.08 -27.59
CA GLN A 286 -25.02 -9.32 -27.14
C GLN A 286 -24.01 -8.31 -27.67
N LYS A 287 -24.40 -7.44 -28.60
CA LYS A 287 -23.52 -6.48 -29.28
C LYS A 287 -23.67 -5.08 -28.71
N TRP A 288 -22.58 -4.34 -28.73
CA TRP A 288 -22.52 -2.93 -28.38
C TRP A 288 -22.24 -2.10 -29.62
N VAL A 289 -22.77 -0.89 -29.66
CA VAL A 289 -22.48 0.10 -30.71
C VAL A 289 -22.28 1.47 -30.09
N GLN A 290 -21.48 2.30 -30.76
CA GLN A 290 -21.46 3.73 -30.50
C GLN A 290 -22.78 4.33 -30.97
N TRP A 291 -23.47 4.99 -30.05
CA TRP A 291 -24.82 5.54 -30.22
C TRP A 291 -24.76 7.04 -29.95
N GLY A 292 -24.34 7.77 -30.98
CA GLY A 292 -24.27 9.22 -30.95
C GLY A 292 -25.63 9.90 -31.01
N THR A 293 -25.62 11.23 -31.02
CA THR A 293 -26.83 12.06 -30.96
C THR A 293 -27.40 12.37 -32.33
N THR A 294 -26.64 12.18 -33.41
CA THR A 294 -27.05 12.52 -34.78
C THR A 294 -27.74 11.34 -35.47
N MET A 295 -28.45 11.63 -36.56
CA MET A 295 -29.05 10.56 -37.38
C MET A 295 -27.97 9.71 -38.07
N LEU A 296 -26.84 10.32 -38.44
CA LEU A 296 -25.71 9.64 -39.07
C LEU A 296 -25.13 8.56 -38.15
N ASP A 297 -24.93 8.90 -36.87
CA ASP A 297 -24.41 7.96 -35.86
C ASP A 297 -25.32 6.74 -35.70
N LYS A 298 -26.64 6.96 -35.76
CA LYS A 298 -27.63 5.86 -35.65
C LYS A 298 -27.63 4.96 -36.89
N VAL A 299 -27.44 5.55 -38.07
CA VAL A 299 -27.31 4.79 -39.32
C VAL A 299 -26.03 3.96 -39.27
N GLU A 300 -24.90 4.54 -38.89
CA GLU A 300 -23.62 3.83 -38.74
C GLU A 300 -23.75 2.66 -37.75
N ALA A 301 -24.36 2.90 -36.58
CA ALA A 301 -24.64 1.86 -35.60
C ALA A 301 -25.50 0.71 -36.18
N ALA A 302 -26.55 1.04 -36.94
CA ALA A 302 -27.41 0.04 -37.57
C ALA A 302 -26.65 -0.79 -38.61
N LEU A 303 -25.74 -0.17 -39.38
CA LEU A 303 -24.89 -0.87 -40.34
C LEU A 303 -23.89 -1.80 -39.66
N HIS A 304 -23.28 -1.38 -38.55
CA HIS A 304 -22.40 -2.27 -37.79
C HIS A 304 -23.15 -3.46 -37.17
N LEU A 305 -24.40 -3.27 -36.74
CA LEU A 305 -25.23 -4.36 -36.21
C LEU A 305 -25.62 -5.38 -37.27
N SER A 306 -25.96 -4.91 -38.49
CA SER A 306 -26.39 -5.77 -39.59
C SER A 306 -25.26 -6.65 -40.13
N GLY A 307 -24.00 -6.21 -39.99
CA GLY A 307 -22.82 -6.96 -40.47
C GLY A 307 -22.78 -7.15 -41.99
N ALA A 308 -23.64 -6.43 -42.73
CA ALA A 308 -23.73 -6.46 -44.17
C ALA A 308 -23.44 -5.05 -44.72
N PRO A 309 -22.66 -4.93 -45.82
CA PRO A 309 -22.52 -3.66 -46.51
C PRO A 309 -23.89 -3.11 -46.89
N ALA A 310 -24.14 -1.83 -46.61
CA ALA A 310 -25.37 -1.17 -47.02
C ALA A 310 -25.48 -1.19 -48.56
N THR A 311 -26.62 -1.62 -49.10
CA THR A 311 -26.91 -1.41 -50.52
C THR A 311 -27.24 0.06 -50.76
N GLY A 312 -26.90 0.61 -51.93
CA GLY A 312 -27.17 2.03 -52.23
C GLY A 312 -28.65 2.42 -52.10
N SER A 313 -29.57 1.48 -52.31
CA SER A 313 -31.00 1.62 -52.09
C SER A 313 -31.41 1.78 -50.62
N LEU A 314 -30.63 1.23 -49.68
CA LEU A 314 -30.86 1.30 -48.23
C LEU A 314 -30.26 2.57 -47.62
N ILE A 315 -29.28 3.18 -48.29
CA ILE A 315 -28.68 4.48 -47.91
C ILE A 315 -29.55 5.66 -48.40
N ALA A 316 -30.24 5.49 -49.54
CA ALA A 316 -31.03 6.54 -50.20
C ALA A 316 -32.49 6.66 -49.72
N ALA A 317 -32.92 5.82 -48.78
CA ALA A 317 -34.26 5.79 -48.19
C ALA A 317 -34.27 6.44 -46.80
#